data_AF-A0A559LZD1-F1
#
_entry.id   AF-A0A559LZD1-F1
#
_cell.length_a   1.000
_cell.length_b   1.000
_cell.length_c   1.000
_cell.angle_alpha   90.00
_cell.angle_beta   90.00
_cell.angle_gamma   90.00
#
_symmetry.space_group_name_H-M   'P 1'
#
loop_
_entity.id
_entity.type
_entity.pdbx_description
1 polymer ?
#
loop_
_entity_poly.entity_id
_entity_poly.type
_entity_poly.pdbx_seq_one_letter_code
_entity_poly.pdbx_strand_id
1 'polypeptide(L)'
;MMVSSIKSQLLSLVLCFISILDIASGITLDVKNQSSIISATHTIAHDLMSYYTGNTDSASLGVLPKPYYWWEAGALWGTMISYWHYTNDSTYVSEVGLAILSQAGPNNDFIMANQVYDTGNDDQAFWALTAMSAVEFAFPVPTNTSTSLAPSSSSSSSNAYLTLAINTFNAFVSRWNTTQCNGGLKWQFTPSNAGFDYKSTISNGGFFQLAARLARHTGNATYREWAEKEWDWMTGVGFINETTWSVIDGAGDDNGENCSVLSTQQWTYNNAIFLYGAAVMSSISIDNNPSNSSANVTANSTSASTESVWLARTKGLLAHATSQFFTPYANATDVMYEWQCEESNSCDLDQYSFKAYLSRWMTETAVLVPSLKPDILALLTPSAQAAALACSGGVGGAQCGTKWYVGGYDGVTG
;
A
#
# COMPACT_ATOMS: atom_id res chain seq x y z
N MET A 1 78.84 -18.62 8.75
CA MET A 1 77.73 -18.64 9.74
C MET A 1 77.00 -17.31 9.64
N MET A 2 75.71 -17.27 9.97
CA MET A 2 74.75 -16.17 9.73
C MET A 2 74.07 -16.14 8.35
N VAL A 3 73.65 -17.31 7.87
CA VAL A 3 72.43 -17.44 7.05
C VAL A 3 71.37 -18.08 7.94
N SER A 4 70.87 -17.36 8.94
CA SER A 4 69.78 -17.88 9.80
C SER A 4 68.93 -16.83 10.52
N SER A 5 69.06 -15.53 10.25
CA SER A 5 68.36 -14.49 11.03
C SER A 5 67.37 -13.60 10.24
N ILE A 6 66.98 -13.99 9.03
CA ILE A 6 65.98 -13.22 8.23
C ILE A 6 64.66 -14.00 8.05
N LYS A 7 64.59 -15.26 8.51
CA LYS A 7 63.36 -16.07 8.43
C LYS A 7 62.40 -15.89 9.61
N SER A 8 62.73 -15.08 10.62
CA SER A 8 61.91 -14.92 11.84
C SER A 8 61.18 -13.58 11.95
N GLN A 9 61.36 -12.64 11.02
CA GLN A 9 60.68 -11.33 11.05
C GLN A 9 59.75 -11.05 9.86
N LEU A 10 59.68 -11.98 8.89
CA LEU A 10 58.71 -11.92 7.79
C LEU A 10 57.46 -12.77 8.03
N LEU A 11 57.35 -13.45 9.18
CA LEU A 11 56.18 -14.25 9.57
C LEU A 11 55.17 -13.50 10.44
N SER A 12 55.44 -12.24 10.84
CA SER A 12 54.53 -11.43 11.67
C SER A 12 53.86 -10.26 10.94
N LEU A 13 53.97 -10.19 9.61
CA LEU A 13 53.34 -9.15 8.78
C LEU A 13 52.30 -9.70 7.78
N VAL A 14 51.94 -10.98 7.92
CA VAL A 14 50.75 -11.57 7.31
C VAL A 14 49.78 -11.97 8.42
N LEU A 15 49.52 -11.05 9.35
CA LEU A 15 48.29 -11.08 10.12
C LEU A 15 47.21 -10.61 9.16
N CYS A 16 46.53 -11.59 8.58
CA CYS A 16 45.26 -11.49 7.88
C CYS A 16 44.45 -10.27 8.33
N PHE A 17 44.48 -9.20 7.54
CA PHE A 17 43.24 -8.52 7.18
C PHE A 17 42.49 -9.44 6.22
N ILE A 18 42.06 -10.61 6.71
CA ILE A 18 40.79 -11.16 6.26
C ILE A 18 39.81 -10.33 7.07
N SER A 19 39.51 -9.13 6.57
CA SER A 19 38.17 -8.61 6.78
C SER A 19 37.29 -9.72 6.27
N ILE A 20 36.64 -10.43 7.18
CA ILE A 20 35.51 -11.27 6.81
C ILE A 20 34.57 -10.27 6.17
N LEU A 21 34.60 -10.19 4.83
CA LEU A 21 33.44 -9.78 4.08
C LEU A 21 32.43 -10.86 4.48
N ASP A 22 31.67 -10.57 5.53
CA ASP A 22 30.39 -11.22 5.73
C ASP A 22 29.65 -10.87 4.45
N ILE A 23 29.73 -11.77 3.47
CA ILE A 23 28.84 -11.77 2.32
C ILE A 23 27.51 -12.12 2.97
N ALA A 24 26.83 -11.09 3.45
CA ALA A 24 25.47 -11.16 3.90
C ALA A 24 24.67 -11.78 2.75
N SER A 25 24.29 -13.04 2.90
CA SER A 25 23.38 -13.68 1.97
C SER A 25 22.03 -13.01 2.15
N GLY A 26 21.44 -12.51 1.06
CA GLY A 26 20.07 -12.00 1.07
C GLY A 26 19.08 -12.99 1.68
N ILE A 27 17.88 -12.53 1.99
CA ILE A 27 16.81 -13.39 2.50
C ILE A 27 16.61 -14.56 1.51
N THR A 28 16.73 -15.78 2.00
CA THR A 28 16.49 -16.98 1.18
C THR A 28 14.99 -17.16 0.97
N LEU A 29 14.53 -16.97 -0.27
CA LEU A 29 13.12 -17.08 -0.65
C LEU A 29 12.93 -18.12 -1.76
N ASP A 30 12.37 -19.28 -1.39
CA ASP A 30 11.78 -20.23 -2.34
C ASP A 30 10.27 -19.97 -2.46
N VAL A 31 9.88 -19.27 -3.52
CA VAL A 31 8.49 -18.91 -3.86
C VAL A 31 7.56 -20.10 -4.12
N LYS A 32 8.10 -21.33 -4.21
CA LYS A 32 7.30 -22.56 -4.33
C LYS A 32 7.14 -23.29 -3.00
N ASN A 33 7.81 -22.82 -1.94
CA ASN A 33 7.80 -23.43 -0.63
C ASN A 33 7.13 -22.50 0.40
N GLN A 34 5.94 -22.88 0.86
CA GLN A 34 5.18 -22.09 1.81
C GLN A 34 5.95 -21.80 3.11
N SER A 35 6.71 -22.76 3.64
CA SER A 35 7.52 -22.54 4.85
C SER A 35 8.66 -21.56 4.61
N SER A 36 9.27 -21.55 3.41
CA SER A 36 10.28 -20.55 3.04
C SER A 36 9.66 -19.15 2.95
N ILE A 37 8.49 -19.02 2.33
CA ILE A 37 7.75 -17.74 2.26
C ILE A 37 7.44 -17.24 3.67
N ILE A 38 6.85 -18.07 4.52
CA ILE A 38 6.50 -17.69 5.90
C ILE A 38 7.75 -17.27 6.68
N SER A 39 8.84 -18.05 6.60
CA SER A 39 10.09 -17.73 7.28
C SER A 39 10.68 -16.39 6.82
N ALA A 40 10.71 -16.13 5.51
CA ALA A 40 11.17 -14.86 4.96
C ALA A 40 10.31 -13.69 5.45
N THR A 41 8.98 -13.84 5.39
CA THR A 41 8.05 -12.80 5.85
C THR A 41 8.13 -12.54 7.34
N HIS A 42 8.40 -13.56 8.17
CA HIS A 42 8.58 -13.39 9.61
C HIS A 42 9.81 -12.53 9.92
N THR A 43 10.94 -12.78 9.24
CA THR A 43 12.13 -11.92 9.37
C THR A 43 11.83 -10.48 8.98
N ILE A 44 11.20 -10.26 7.82
CA ILE A 44 10.85 -8.91 7.35
C ILE A 44 9.87 -8.21 8.31
N ALA A 45 8.87 -8.92 8.81
CA ALA A 45 7.88 -8.38 9.75
C ALA A 45 8.53 -7.98 11.08
N HIS A 46 9.45 -8.79 11.59
CA HIS A 46 10.22 -8.46 12.78
C HIS A 46 11.06 -7.20 12.59
N ASP A 47 11.76 -7.09 11.46
CA ASP A 47 12.61 -5.94 11.16
C ASP A 47 11.77 -4.68 10.93
N LEU A 48 10.64 -4.78 10.24
CA LEU A 48 9.69 -3.68 10.08
C LEU A 48 9.16 -3.18 11.42
N MET A 49 8.78 -4.09 12.31
CA MET A 49 8.30 -3.74 13.66
C MET A 49 9.38 -3.12 14.53
N SER A 50 10.67 -3.34 14.23
CA SER A 50 11.78 -2.72 14.98
C SER A 50 11.86 -1.19 14.81
N TYR A 51 11.28 -0.64 13.72
CA TYR A 51 11.18 0.81 13.52
C TYR A 51 10.13 1.46 14.43
N TYR A 52 9.20 0.68 14.97
CA TYR A 52 8.18 1.18 15.87
C TYR A 52 8.67 1.17 17.33
N THR A 53 8.84 2.36 17.88
CA THR A 53 9.23 2.56 19.29
C THR A 53 8.11 3.17 20.14
N GLY A 54 6.93 3.37 19.57
CA GLY A 54 5.84 4.17 20.14
C GLY A 54 5.02 3.51 21.26
N ASN A 55 5.57 2.55 22.00
CA ASN A 55 4.85 1.85 23.07
C ASN A 55 5.11 2.41 24.49
N THR A 56 5.85 3.52 24.59
CA THR A 56 6.30 4.07 25.89
C THR A 56 5.46 5.23 26.42
N ASP A 57 4.76 5.99 25.56
CA ASP A 57 3.84 7.05 25.98
C ASP A 57 2.60 7.15 25.09
N SER A 58 1.54 7.80 25.58
CA SER A 58 0.26 7.89 24.86
C SER A 58 0.30 8.76 23.61
N ALA A 59 1.30 9.64 23.46
CA ALA A 59 1.40 10.56 22.33
C ALA A 59 2.07 9.91 21.11
N SER A 60 2.94 8.92 21.33
CA SER A 60 3.63 8.16 20.29
C SER A 60 2.93 6.86 19.89
N LEU A 61 1.88 6.46 20.62
CA LEU A 61 1.17 5.20 20.38
C LEU A 61 0.53 5.15 18.99
N GLY A 62 1.00 4.21 18.17
CA GLY A 62 0.55 4.01 16.80
C GLY A 62 1.20 4.92 15.76
N VAL A 63 2.20 5.71 16.15
CA VAL A 63 2.95 6.61 15.25
C VAL A 63 4.40 6.15 15.16
N LEU A 64 5.00 6.26 13.97
CA LEU A 64 6.42 6.01 13.77
C LEU A 64 7.27 7.21 14.22
N PRO A 65 8.48 7.00 14.74
CA PRO A 65 9.39 8.10 15.05
C PRO A 65 9.77 8.85 13.76
N LYS A 66 10.17 10.12 13.89
CA LYS A 66 10.76 10.86 12.76
C LYS A 66 11.95 10.07 12.18
N PRO A 67 12.16 10.09 10.85
CA PRO A 67 11.60 11.05 9.90
C PRO A 67 10.21 10.68 9.34
N TYR A 68 9.67 9.52 9.68
CA TYR A 68 8.42 9.01 9.10
C TYR A 68 7.21 9.92 9.39
N TYR A 69 6.35 10.05 8.40
CA TYR A 69 5.10 10.78 8.48
C TYR A 69 3.99 9.92 9.09
N TRP A 70 2.93 10.59 9.55
CA TRP A 70 1.85 9.93 10.28
C TRP A 70 1.10 8.89 9.42
N TRP A 71 0.95 9.14 8.12
CA TRP A 71 0.31 8.20 7.20
C TRP A 71 1.11 6.91 6.97
N GLU A 72 2.45 6.97 7.00
CA GLU A 72 3.32 5.80 6.84
C GLU A 72 3.11 4.80 7.98
N ALA A 73 2.83 5.29 9.19
CA ALA A 73 2.43 4.42 10.30
C ALA A 73 1.11 3.70 9.99
N GLY A 74 0.10 4.43 9.50
CA GLY A 74 -1.16 3.85 9.03
C GLY A 74 -0.96 2.75 7.98
N ALA A 75 -0.05 2.98 7.04
CA ALA A 75 0.31 2.03 6.00
C ALA A 75 1.03 0.78 6.55
N LEU A 76 1.96 0.95 7.49
CA LEU A 76 2.65 -0.13 8.20
C LEU A 76 1.64 -1.03 8.93
N TRP A 77 0.67 -0.45 9.65
CA TRP A 77 -0.34 -1.23 10.36
C TRP A 77 -1.21 -2.07 9.42
N GLY A 78 -1.54 -1.53 8.24
CA GLY A 78 -2.22 -2.29 7.18
C GLY A 78 -1.38 -3.46 6.64
N THR A 79 -0.06 -3.26 6.52
CA THR A 79 0.89 -4.33 6.16
C THR A 79 0.92 -5.42 7.24
N MET A 80 0.94 -5.05 8.52
CA MET A 80 0.96 -6.02 9.63
C MET A 80 -0.37 -6.78 9.80
N ILE A 81 -1.51 -6.17 9.46
CA ILE A 81 -2.80 -6.88 9.32
C ILE A 81 -2.71 -7.95 8.23
N SER A 82 -2.13 -7.59 7.07
CA SER A 82 -1.95 -8.53 5.95
C SER A 82 -1.00 -9.67 6.33
N TYR A 83 0.10 -9.35 7.01
CA TYR A 83 1.05 -10.33 7.55
C TYR A 83 0.33 -11.36 8.43
N TRP A 84 -0.40 -10.90 9.46
CA TRP A 84 -1.17 -11.79 10.34
C TRP A 84 -2.14 -12.67 9.55
N HIS A 85 -2.89 -12.08 8.61
CA HIS A 85 -3.88 -12.81 7.83
C HIS A 85 -3.27 -13.95 7.01
N TYR A 86 -2.11 -13.70 6.36
CA TYR A 86 -1.50 -14.67 5.45
C TYR A 86 -0.56 -15.68 6.15
N THR A 87 0.04 -15.33 7.29
CA THR A 87 0.97 -16.21 8.02
C THR A 87 0.35 -16.89 9.23
N ASN A 88 -0.80 -16.38 9.71
CA ASN A 88 -1.43 -16.77 10.97
C ASN A 88 -0.52 -16.55 12.20
N ASP A 89 0.48 -15.68 12.10
CA ASP A 89 1.32 -15.28 13.22
C ASP A 89 0.65 -14.15 14.03
N SER A 90 0.27 -14.46 15.27
CA SER A 90 -0.41 -13.54 16.18
C SER A 90 0.51 -12.64 17.00
N THR A 91 1.84 -12.69 16.80
CA THR A 91 2.84 -12.00 17.64
C THR A 91 2.53 -10.52 17.84
N TYR A 92 2.11 -9.81 16.79
CA TYR A 92 1.89 -8.36 16.82
C TYR A 92 0.42 -7.94 16.93
N VAL A 93 -0.53 -8.87 17.02
CA VAL A 93 -1.97 -8.57 16.88
C VAL A 93 -2.45 -7.53 17.89
N SER A 94 -2.07 -7.68 19.16
CA SER A 94 -2.48 -6.73 20.21
C SER A 94 -1.89 -5.34 19.98
N GLU A 95 -0.64 -5.25 19.52
CA GLU A 95 0.05 -3.97 19.33
C GLU A 95 -0.50 -3.22 18.12
N VAL A 96 -0.70 -3.92 17.00
CA VAL A 96 -1.33 -3.36 15.79
C VAL A 96 -2.75 -2.88 16.09
N GLY A 97 -3.55 -3.68 16.81
CA GLY A 97 -4.91 -3.29 17.16
C GLY A 97 -4.96 -2.04 18.05
N LEU A 98 -4.05 -1.93 19.03
CA LEU A 98 -3.95 -0.76 19.90
C LEU A 98 -3.47 0.49 19.13
N ALA A 99 -2.49 0.33 18.24
CA ALA A 99 -1.95 1.39 17.41
C ALA A 99 -3.00 2.02 16.47
N ILE A 100 -3.88 1.20 15.88
CA ILE A 100 -4.95 1.71 15.02
C ILE A 100 -5.99 2.48 15.82
N LEU A 101 -6.44 1.90 16.94
CA LEU A 101 -7.51 2.50 17.75
C LEU A 101 -7.05 3.77 18.48
N SER A 102 -5.76 3.90 18.82
CA SER A 102 -5.22 5.12 19.44
C SER A 102 -5.25 6.35 18.53
N GLN A 103 -5.32 6.15 17.22
CA GLN A 103 -5.30 7.21 16.21
C GLN A 103 -6.70 7.60 15.70
N ALA A 104 -7.77 7.08 16.32
CA ALA A 104 -9.15 7.29 15.89
C ALA A 104 -9.61 8.76 15.84
N GLY A 105 -9.09 9.60 16.73
CA GLY A 105 -9.54 10.98 16.90
C GLY A 105 -10.90 11.11 17.60
N PRO A 106 -11.30 12.33 17.99
CA PRO A 106 -12.53 12.56 18.75
C PRO A 106 -13.82 12.19 17.99
N ASN A 107 -13.78 12.23 16.66
CA ASN A 107 -14.92 11.88 15.79
C ASN A 107 -14.86 10.43 15.28
N ASN A 108 -13.84 9.65 15.68
CA ASN A 108 -13.56 8.32 15.12
C ASN A 108 -13.46 8.36 13.59
N ASP A 109 -12.75 9.32 13.02
CA ASP A 109 -12.57 9.51 11.58
C ASP A 109 -11.08 9.61 11.19
N PHE A 110 -10.16 9.34 12.11
CA PHE A 110 -8.72 9.54 11.93
C PHE A 110 -8.30 11.01 11.73
N ILE A 111 -9.05 11.96 12.29
CA ILE A 111 -8.59 13.35 12.38
C ILE A 111 -8.09 13.61 13.80
N MET A 112 -6.77 13.72 13.93
CA MET A 112 -6.07 13.92 15.19
C MET A 112 -5.61 15.37 15.33
N ALA A 113 -5.93 16.02 16.45
CA ALA A 113 -5.57 17.43 16.68
C ALA A 113 -4.05 17.67 16.67
N ASN A 114 -3.26 16.69 17.10
CA ASN A 114 -1.80 16.74 17.10
C ASN A 114 -1.16 16.41 15.74
N GLN A 115 -1.94 16.07 14.71
CA GLN A 115 -1.45 15.78 13.36
C GLN A 115 -1.90 16.82 12.31
N VAL A 116 -2.61 17.88 12.74
CA VAL A 116 -3.30 18.85 11.86
C VAL A 116 -2.43 19.49 10.78
N TYR A 117 -1.12 19.67 11.04
CA TYR A 117 -0.18 20.29 10.09
C TYR A 117 0.28 19.33 8.99
N ASP A 118 0.26 18.03 9.26
CA ASP A 118 0.76 16.99 8.36
C ASP A 118 -0.40 16.15 7.75
N THR A 119 -1.67 16.41 8.11
CA THR A 119 -2.82 15.57 7.69
C THR A 119 -3.55 16.13 6.46
N GLY A 120 -3.39 15.47 5.32
CA GLY A 120 -4.21 15.57 4.12
C GLY A 120 -5.32 14.52 4.03
N ASN A 121 -6.07 14.54 2.92
CA ASN A 121 -7.11 13.54 2.65
C ASN A 121 -6.51 12.15 2.38
N ASP A 122 -5.35 12.11 1.74
CA ASP A 122 -4.54 10.90 1.51
C ASP A 122 -4.01 10.30 2.81
N ASP A 123 -3.48 11.10 3.73
CA ASP A 123 -3.04 10.61 5.04
C ASP A 123 -4.19 9.91 5.77
N GLN A 124 -5.35 10.58 5.84
CA GLN A 124 -6.56 10.01 6.44
C GLN A 124 -7.06 8.77 5.69
N ALA A 125 -6.90 8.72 4.37
CA ALA A 125 -7.30 7.58 3.55
C ALA A 125 -6.48 6.33 3.88
N PHE A 126 -5.16 6.43 4.02
CA PHE A 126 -4.32 5.26 4.37
C PHE A 126 -4.75 4.62 5.70
N TRP A 127 -5.09 5.43 6.71
CA TRP A 127 -5.64 4.93 7.97
C TRP A 127 -7.01 4.27 7.81
N ALA A 128 -7.92 4.88 7.03
CA ALA A 128 -9.23 4.29 6.78
C ALA A 128 -9.17 3.01 5.95
N LEU A 129 -8.25 2.91 4.98
CA LEU A 129 -8.01 1.69 4.19
C LEU A 129 -7.42 0.59 5.06
N THR A 130 -6.57 0.92 6.03
CA THR A 130 -6.08 0.00 7.07
C THR A 130 -7.22 -0.50 7.95
N ALA A 131 -8.11 0.38 8.43
CA ALA A 131 -9.29 -0.02 9.18
C ALA A 131 -10.23 -0.91 8.35
N MET A 132 -10.41 -0.60 7.07
CA MET A 132 -11.20 -1.43 6.16
C MET A 132 -10.57 -2.83 5.97
N SER A 133 -9.23 -2.94 5.92
CA SER A 133 -8.54 -4.25 5.86
C SER A 133 -8.73 -5.03 7.16
N ALA A 134 -8.73 -4.35 8.30
CA ALA A 134 -9.03 -4.96 9.59
C ALA A 134 -10.46 -5.55 9.61
N VAL A 135 -11.43 -4.86 9.01
CA VAL A 135 -12.80 -5.38 8.84
C VAL A 135 -12.83 -6.60 7.93
N GLU A 136 -12.23 -6.50 6.75
CA GLU A 136 -12.27 -7.56 5.72
C GLU A 136 -11.59 -8.85 6.16
N PHE A 137 -10.50 -8.76 6.93
CA PHE A 137 -9.79 -9.92 7.48
C PHE A 137 -10.26 -10.34 8.87
N ALA A 138 -11.31 -9.70 9.40
CA ALA A 138 -11.82 -9.93 10.76
C ALA A 138 -10.72 -9.84 11.83
N PHE A 139 -9.88 -8.81 11.73
CA PHE A 139 -8.75 -8.59 12.62
C PHE A 139 -9.23 -8.41 14.08
N PRO A 140 -8.61 -9.08 15.07
CA PRO A 140 -9.05 -9.01 16.45
C PRO A 140 -8.91 -7.62 17.07
N VAL A 141 -9.92 -7.21 17.84
CA VAL A 141 -9.82 -6.04 18.72
C VAL A 141 -9.14 -6.46 20.03
N PRO A 142 -8.12 -5.74 20.53
CA PRO A 142 -7.44 -6.08 21.78
C PRO A 142 -8.41 -6.07 22.98
N THR A 143 -8.36 -7.11 23.82
CA THR A 143 -9.25 -7.27 24.98
C THR A 143 -8.83 -6.46 26.21
N ASN A 144 -7.60 -5.94 26.21
CA ASN A 144 -7.03 -5.13 27.28
C ASN A 144 -7.32 -3.63 27.13
N THR A 145 -8.16 -3.23 26.15
CA THR A 145 -8.62 -1.85 26.07
C THR A 145 -9.45 -1.56 27.30
N SER A 146 -8.90 -0.79 28.24
CA SER A 146 -9.66 -0.11 29.28
C SER A 146 -10.65 0.85 28.60
N THR A 147 -11.78 0.32 28.13
CA THR A 147 -13.10 0.95 27.89
C THR A 147 -13.15 2.36 27.26
N SER A 148 -12.12 2.85 26.56
CA SER A 148 -12.08 4.24 26.04
C SER A 148 -11.45 4.45 24.67
N LEU A 149 -10.78 3.44 24.08
CA LEU A 149 -10.14 3.59 22.75
C LEU A 149 -10.96 3.01 21.59
N ALA A 150 -11.87 2.07 21.87
CA ALA A 150 -12.81 1.58 20.86
C ALA A 150 -14.05 2.50 20.83
N PRO A 151 -14.62 2.82 19.65
CA PRO A 151 -15.86 3.58 19.54
C PRO A 151 -16.93 3.02 20.48
N SER A 152 -17.52 3.88 21.31
CA SER A 152 -18.39 3.50 22.44
C SER A 152 -19.72 2.82 22.06
N SER A 153 -19.99 2.64 20.77
CA SER A 153 -21.22 2.06 20.22
C SER A 153 -21.09 0.61 19.71
N SER A 154 -19.91 -0.03 19.81
CA SER A 154 -19.67 -1.33 19.16
C SER A 154 -19.67 -2.53 20.10
N SER A 155 -20.69 -3.40 20.00
CA SER A 155 -20.80 -4.68 20.75
C SER A 155 -20.16 -5.88 20.05
N SER A 156 -19.39 -5.68 18.96
CA SER A 156 -18.59 -6.72 18.29
C SER A 156 -17.33 -6.13 17.64
N SER A 157 -16.26 -6.92 17.54
CA SER A 157 -14.95 -6.52 16.97
C SER A 157 -15.04 -5.94 15.54
N SER A 158 -15.99 -6.41 14.74
CA SER A 158 -16.23 -5.90 13.38
C SER A 158 -16.78 -4.48 13.32
N ASN A 159 -17.27 -3.93 14.44
CA ASN A 159 -17.97 -2.64 14.48
C ASN A 159 -17.01 -1.47 14.80
N ALA A 160 -15.91 -1.69 15.53
CA ALA A 160 -14.93 -0.62 15.84
C ALA A 160 -14.19 -0.11 14.58
N TYR A 161 -13.54 -0.99 13.84
CA TYR A 161 -12.81 -0.62 12.62
C TYR A 161 -13.75 -0.14 11.50
N LEU A 162 -14.94 -0.75 11.39
CA LEU A 162 -15.94 -0.33 10.40
C LEU A 162 -16.46 1.08 10.70
N THR A 163 -16.65 1.44 11.97
CA THR A 163 -17.03 2.81 12.36
C THR A 163 -16.00 3.83 11.88
N LEU A 164 -14.71 3.53 12.06
CA LEU A 164 -13.63 4.40 11.59
C LEU A 164 -13.68 4.60 10.07
N ALA A 165 -13.79 3.50 9.32
CA ALA A 165 -13.90 3.54 7.85
C ALA A 165 -15.14 4.33 7.36
N ILE A 166 -16.31 4.12 7.97
CA ILE A 166 -17.55 4.81 7.61
C ILE A 166 -17.47 6.31 7.91
N ASN A 167 -16.94 6.68 9.08
CA ASN A 167 -16.84 8.07 9.48
C ASN A 167 -15.84 8.83 8.60
N THR A 168 -14.70 8.22 8.24
CA THR A 168 -13.78 8.81 7.27
C THR A 168 -14.43 8.96 5.89
N PHE A 169 -15.17 7.97 5.40
CA PHE A 169 -15.94 8.08 4.15
C PHE A 169 -16.89 9.29 4.20
N ASN A 170 -17.63 9.47 5.30
CA ASN A 170 -18.54 10.61 5.46
C ASN A 170 -17.78 11.95 5.48
N ALA A 171 -16.58 12.00 6.08
CA ALA A 171 -15.71 13.16 6.03
C ALA A 171 -15.29 13.49 4.59
N PHE A 172 -14.91 12.50 3.78
CA PHE A 172 -14.61 12.71 2.36
C PHE A 172 -15.81 13.23 1.57
N VAL A 173 -17.00 12.63 1.76
CA VAL A 173 -18.24 13.13 1.16
C VAL A 173 -18.48 14.60 1.48
N SER A 174 -18.25 15.02 2.73
CA SER A 174 -18.45 16.41 3.16
C SER A 174 -17.46 17.41 2.54
N ARG A 175 -16.30 16.93 2.08
CA ARG A 175 -15.23 17.75 1.46
C ARG A 175 -15.30 17.79 -0.05
N TRP A 176 -16.10 16.93 -0.67
CA TRP A 176 -16.34 16.95 -2.11
C TRP A 176 -16.93 18.30 -2.53
N ASN A 177 -16.19 19.07 -3.33
CA ASN A 177 -16.58 20.41 -3.74
C ASN A 177 -16.51 20.56 -5.27
N THR A 178 -17.58 21.06 -5.87
CA THR A 178 -17.73 21.22 -7.33
C THR A 178 -17.42 22.63 -7.84
N THR A 179 -17.03 23.56 -6.98
CA THR A 179 -16.74 24.96 -7.34
C THR A 179 -15.52 25.06 -8.26
N GLN A 180 -14.49 24.25 -7.99
CA GLN A 180 -13.31 24.10 -8.84
C GLN A 180 -13.18 22.64 -9.28
N CYS A 181 -12.74 22.46 -10.52
CA CYS A 181 -12.54 21.18 -11.20
C CYS A 181 -13.78 20.28 -11.27
N ASN A 182 -14.99 20.85 -11.13
CA ASN A 182 -16.27 20.13 -11.15
C ASN A 182 -16.45 19.02 -10.09
N GLY A 183 -15.57 18.95 -9.09
CA GLY A 183 -15.57 17.88 -8.09
C GLY A 183 -14.16 17.58 -7.60
N GLY A 184 -14.01 16.49 -6.85
CA GLY A 184 -12.72 16.02 -6.36
C GLY A 184 -12.31 16.59 -5.02
N LEU A 185 -11.62 15.77 -4.23
CA LEU A 185 -10.93 16.16 -3.02
C LEU A 185 -9.62 16.90 -3.37
N LYS A 186 -9.34 17.94 -2.59
CA LYS A 186 -8.00 18.55 -2.52
C LYS A 186 -7.05 17.59 -1.80
N TRP A 187 -5.74 17.76 -1.98
CA TRP A 187 -4.73 17.04 -1.22
C TRP A 187 -4.87 17.36 0.27
N GLN A 188 -4.73 18.64 0.64
CA GLN A 188 -4.96 19.10 2.00
C GLN A 188 -6.40 19.58 2.18
N PHE A 189 -6.99 19.33 3.36
CA PHE A 189 -8.31 19.86 3.71
C PHE A 189 -8.24 21.08 4.66
N THR A 190 -7.06 21.40 5.19
CA THR A 190 -6.82 22.61 5.99
C THR A 190 -6.29 23.73 5.09
N PRO A 191 -6.98 24.88 4.95
CA PRO A 191 -6.59 25.94 4.02
C PRO A 191 -5.19 26.54 4.22
N SER A 192 -4.63 26.45 5.42
CA SER A 192 -3.27 26.95 5.72
C SER A 192 -2.16 25.98 5.35
N ASN A 193 -2.47 24.72 5.00
CA ASN A 193 -1.46 23.73 4.69
C ASN A 193 -0.99 23.88 3.24
N ALA A 194 0.32 23.70 3.01
CA ALA A 194 0.88 23.70 1.66
C ALA A 194 0.27 22.56 0.84
N GLY A 195 -0.15 22.86 -0.39
CA GLY A 195 -0.84 21.88 -1.25
C GLY A 195 -2.35 21.86 -1.11
N PHE A 196 -2.96 22.76 -0.32
CA PHE A 196 -4.43 22.92 -0.29
C PHE A 196 -5.04 23.19 -1.68
N ASP A 197 -4.35 23.94 -2.53
CA ASP A 197 -4.80 24.25 -3.89
C ASP A 197 -4.43 23.20 -4.94
N TYR A 198 -4.02 22.01 -4.51
CA TYR A 198 -3.74 20.88 -5.38
C TYR A 198 -4.81 19.81 -5.20
N LYS A 199 -5.36 19.27 -6.30
CA LYS A 199 -6.18 18.05 -6.27
C LYS A 199 -5.30 16.89 -6.69
N SER A 200 -4.94 16.05 -5.73
CA SER A 200 -4.10 14.89 -5.97
C SER A 200 -4.92 13.66 -6.30
N THR A 201 -4.37 12.82 -7.17
CA THR A 201 -4.89 11.49 -7.50
C THR A 201 -4.96 10.61 -6.28
N ILE A 202 -3.97 10.66 -5.38
CA ILE A 202 -3.92 9.76 -4.23
C ILE A 202 -5.06 10.00 -3.23
N SER A 203 -5.45 11.27 -2.98
CA SER A 203 -6.57 11.58 -2.09
C SER A 203 -7.90 11.06 -2.65
N ASN A 204 -8.13 11.24 -3.95
CA ASN A 204 -9.34 10.79 -4.63
C ASN A 204 -9.35 9.26 -4.83
N GLY A 205 -8.18 8.66 -5.07
CA GLY A 205 -8.00 7.20 -5.11
C GLY A 205 -8.31 6.54 -3.76
N GLY A 206 -7.91 7.18 -2.66
CA GLY A 206 -8.25 6.75 -1.31
C GLY A 206 -9.76 6.75 -1.06
N PHE A 207 -10.45 7.82 -1.48
CA PHE A 207 -11.90 7.90 -1.37
C PHE A 207 -12.60 6.87 -2.27
N PHE A 208 -12.18 6.74 -3.53
CA PHE A 208 -12.69 5.73 -4.48
C PHE A 208 -12.56 4.31 -3.92
N GLN A 209 -11.36 3.92 -3.47
CA GLN A 209 -11.12 2.57 -2.99
C GLN A 209 -11.92 2.28 -1.71
N LEU A 210 -11.98 3.23 -0.77
CA LEU A 210 -12.76 3.10 0.46
C LEU A 210 -14.26 2.93 0.14
N ALA A 211 -14.79 3.74 -0.78
CA ALA A 211 -16.17 3.65 -1.24
C ALA A 211 -16.46 2.28 -1.89
N ALA A 212 -15.60 1.81 -2.79
CA ALA A 212 -15.75 0.50 -3.43
C ALA A 212 -15.77 -0.65 -2.41
N ARG A 213 -14.85 -0.62 -1.44
CA ARG A 213 -14.73 -1.65 -0.38
C ARG A 213 -15.91 -1.64 0.58
N LEU A 214 -16.38 -0.47 1.00
CA LEU A 214 -17.60 -0.32 1.79
C LEU A 214 -18.84 -0.80 1.01
N ALA A 215 -18.93 -0.52 -0.29
CA ALA A 215 -20.02 -1.01 -1.14
C ALA A 215 -20.05 -2.54 -1.18
N ARG A 216 -18.90 -3.19 -1.38
CA ARG A 216 -18.79 -4.64 -1.38
C ARG A 216 -19.13 -5.25 -0.02
N HIS A 217 -18.59 -4.68 1.06
CA HIS A 217 -18.77 -5.22 2.41
C HIS A 217 -20.21 -5.08 2.92
N THR A 218 -20.87 -3.95 2.64
CA THR A 218 -22.19 -3.63 3.21
C THR A 218 -23.36 -3.91 2.27
N GLY A 219 -23.12 -4.01 0.96
CA GLY A 219 -24.17 -4.05 -0.06
C GLY A 219 -24.92 -2.72 -0.25
N ASN A 220 -24.52 -1.64 0.46
CA ASN A 220 -25.20 -0.36 0.38
C ASN A 220 -24.87 0.37 -0.94
N ALA A 221 -25.92 0.73 -1.69
CA ALA A 221 -25.82 1.37 -2.98
C ALA A 221 -25.12 2.75 -2.95
N THR A 222 -25.25 3.51 -1.86
CA THR A 222 -24.66 4.85 -1.75
C THR A 222 -23.13 4.80 -1.89
N TYR A 223 -22.46 3.81 -1.30
CA TYR A 223 -21.01 3.68 -1.44
C TYR A 223 -20.62 3.37 -2.89
N ARG A 224 -21.40 2.54 -3.59
CA ARG A 224 -21.18 2.22 -5.01
C ARG A 224 -21.35 3.46 -5.89
N GLU A 225 -22.39 4.25 -5.65
CA GLU A 225 -22.66 5.50 -6.37
C GLU A 225 -21.52 6.52 -6.19
N TRP A 226 -20.94 6.60 -4.98
CA TRP A 226 -19.76 7.44 -4.74
C TRP A 226 -18.50 6.91 -5.42
N ALA A 227 -18.28 5.60 -5.44
CA ALA A 227 -17.17 5.00 -6.18
C ALA A 227 -17.27 5.25 -7.70
N GLU A 228 -18.49 5.14 -8.27
CA GLU A 228 -18.76 5.49 -9.67
C GLU A 228 -18.51 6.98 -9.94
N LYS A 229 -19.02 7.85 -9.06
CA LYS A 229 -18.84 9.30 -9.18
C LYS A 229 -17.37 9.73 -9.11
N GLU A 230 -16.58 9.12 -8.23
CA GLU A 230 -15.14 9.38 -8.15
C GLU A 230 -14.43 8.95 -9.43
N TRP A 231 -14.70 7.73 -9.92
CA TRP A 231 -14.10 7.26 -11.17
C TRP A 231 -14.43 8.17 -12.36
N ASP A 232 -15.71 8.55 -12.49
CA ASP A 232 -16.16 9.42 -13.57
C ASP A 232 -15.52 10.81 -13.47
N TRP A 233 -15.28 11.31 -12.26
CA TRP A 233 -14.53 12.56 -12.06
C TRP A 233 -13.06 12.42 -12.44
N MET A 234 -12.38 11.37 -11.96
CA MET A 234 -10.97 11.10 -12.24
C MET A 234 -10.67 10.98 -13.74
N THR A 235 -11.58 10.35 -14.50
CA THR A 235 -11.48 10.25 -15.95
C THR A 235 -11.90 11.53 -16.65
N GLY A 236 -12.96 12.21 -16.17
CA GLY A 236 -13.44 13.47 -16.71
C GLY A 236 -12.47 14.64 -16.57
N VAL A 237 -11.69 14.69 -15.48
CA VAL A 237 -10.61 15.69 -15.27
C VAL A 237 -9.31 15.29 -15.99
N GLY A 238 -9.20 14.05 -16.45
CA GLY A 238 -8.04 13.54 -17.18
C GLY A 238 -6.91 12.98 -16.30
N PHE A 239 -7.16 12.75 -15.01
CA PHE A 239 -6.17 12.12 -14.12
C PHE A 239 -5.98 10.63 -14.43
N ILE A 240 -7.04 9.98 -14.90
CA ILE A 240 -6.99 8.63 -15.49
C ILE A 240 -7.33 8.74 -16.97
N ASN A 241 -6.43 8.26 -17.82
CA ASN A 241 -6.67 8.19 -19.26
C ASN A 241 -7.20 6.80 -19.62
N GLU A 242 -8.48 6.64 -19.97
CA GLU A 242 -9.05 5.31 -20.31
C GLU A 242 -8.59 4.74 -21.67
N THR A 243 -7.74 5.45 -22.43
CA THR A 243 -7.09 4.94 -23.65
C THR A 243 -5.72 4.34 -23.37
N THR A 244 -4.88 5.05 -22.61
CA THR A 244 -3.51 4.62 -22.27
C THR A 244 -3.45 3.92 -20.92
N TRP A 245 -4.48 4.05 -20.08
CA TRP A 245 -4.55 3.64 -18.68
C TRP A 245 -3.52 4.28 -17.75
N SER A 246 -2.86 5.35 -18.21
CA SER A 246 -1.97 6.15 -17.39
C SER A 246 -2.73 6.87 -16.29
N VAL A 247 -2.13 6.89 -15.09
CA VAL A 247 -2.67 7.54 -13.90
C VAL A 247 -1.66 8.57 -13.42
N ILE A 248 -1.95 9.86 -13.66
CA ILE A 248 -1.07 10.96 -13.29
C ILE A 248 -1.27 11.41 -11.85
N ASP A 249 -0.41 12.29 -11.35
CA ASP A 249 -0.41 12.71 -9.95
C ASP A 249 -1.52 13.68 -9.53
N GLY A 250 -1.97 14.57 -10.42
CA GLY A 250 -2.98 15.57 -10.09
C GLY A 250 -2.84 16.87 -10.86
N ALA A 251 -3.45 17.95 -10.34
CA ALA A 251 -3.36 19.29 -10.90
C ALA A 251 -3.73 20.37 -9.86
N GLY A 252 -3.27 21.60 -10.09
CA GLY A 252 -3.70 22.78 -9.32
C GLY A 252 -5.14 23.19 -9.63
N ASP A 253 -5.88 23.67 -8.62
CA ASP A 253 -7.26 24.15 -8.78
C ASP A 253 -7.44 25.66 -8.63
N ASP A 254 -6.38 26.38 -8.22
CA ASP A 254 -6.35 27.83 -8.04
C ASP A 254 -5.98 28.59 -9.34
N ASN A 255 -5.79 29.91 -9.22
CA ASN A 255 -5.30 30.80 -10.28
C ASN A 255 -6.05 30.73 -11.63
N GLY A 256 -7.29 30.23 -11.62
CA GLY A 256 -8.07 29.98 -12.83
C GLY A 256 -7.65 28.74 -13.62
N GLU A 257 -6.70 27.94 -13.11
CA GLU A 257 -6.26 26.69 -13.73
C GLU A 257 -7.38 25.64 -13.75
N ASN A 258 -8.16 25.54 -12.67
CA ASN A 258 -9.33 24.65 -12.62
C ASN A 258 -8.99 23.20 -13.06
N CYS A 259 -7.83 22.68 -12.62
CA CYS A 259 -7.27 21.39 -12.99
C CYS A 259 -6.94 21.21 -14.48
N SER A 260 -6.69 22.29 -15.23
CA SER A 260 -6.33 22.22 -16.65
C SER A 260 -4.85 21.97 -16.92
N VAL A 261 -3.97 22.26 -15.95
CA VAL A 261 -2.52 22.00 -16.04
C VAL A 261 -2.20 20.71 -15.29
N LEU A 262 -2.24 19.61 -16.04
CA LEU A 262 -2.04 18.27 -15.50
C LEU A 262 -0.57 18.01 -15.16
N SER A 263 -0.32 17.40 -14.01
CA SER A 263 0.98 16.81 -13.69
C SER A 263 1.35 15.72 -14.69
N THR A 264 2.64 15.60 -14.98
CA THR A 264 3.17 14.50 -15.81
C THR A 264 3.70 13.34 -14.98
N GLN A 265 3.72 13.47 -13.66
CA GLN A 265 4.27 12.45 -12.76
C GLN A 265 3.32 11.26 -12.67
N GLN A 266 3.89 10.06 -12.61
CA GLN A 266 3.16 8.81 -12.42
C GLN A 266 3.85 8.00 -11.35
N TRP A 267 3.08 7.59 -10.34
CA TRP A 267 3.58 6.89 -9.17
C TRP A 267 2.92 5.51 -9.07
N THR A 268 3.67 4.50 -8.63
CA THR A 268 3.16 3.12 -8.53
C THR A 268 1.88 3.03 -7.70
N TYR A 269 1.84 3.70 -6.54
CA TYR A 269 0.69 3.69 -5.64
C TYR A 269 -0.58 4.34 -6.21
N ASN A 270 -0.45 5.33 -7.10
CA ASN A 270 -1.57 6.01 -7.75
C ASN A 270 -2.24 5.06 -8.73
N ASN A 271 -1.49 4.28 -9.52
CA ASN A 271 -2.10 3.24 -10.34
C ASN A 271 -2.72 2.14 -9.47
N ALA A 272 -1.99 1.70 -8.44
CA ALA A 272 -2.37 0.57 -7.61
C ALA A 272 -3.69 0.79 -6.83
N ILE A 273 -3.91 2.00 -6.31
CA ILE A 273 -5.09 2.32 -5.51
C ILE A 273 -6.38 2.20 -6.35
N PHE A 274 -6.32 2.61 -7.62
CA PHE A 274 -7.41 2.47 -8.58
C PHE A 274 -7.52 1.06 -9.14
N LEU A 275 -6.39 0.36 -9.35
CA LEU A 275 -6.39 -1.03 -9.81
C LEU A 275 -7.20 -1.90 -8.85
N TYR A 276 -6.92 -1.79 -7.55
CA TYR A 276 -7.64 -2.56 -6.55
C TYR A 276 -9.08 -2.08 -6.34
N GLY A 277 -9.34 -0.77 -6.31
CA GLY A 277 -10.71 -0.27 -6.24
C GLY A 277 -11.59 -0.74 -7.42
N ALA A 278 -11.05 -0.75 -8.65
CA ALA A 278 -11.73 -1.29 -9.82
C ALA A 278 -11.95 -2.80 -9.73
N ALA A 279 -10.98 -3.56 -9.19
CA ALA A 279 -11.12 -4.99 -8.93
C ALA A 279 -12.24 -5.29 -7.92
N VAL A 280 -12.35 -4.47 -6.87
CA VAL A 280 -13.44 -4.56 -5.88
C VAL A 280 -14.79 -4.31 -6.56
N MET A 281 -14.92 -3.25 -7.36
CA MET A 281 -16.17 -2.97 -8.12
C MET A 281 -16.52 -4.08 -9.12
N SER A 282 -15.50 -4.65 -9.78
CA SER A 282 -15.65 -5.80 -10.67
C SER A 282 -16.19 -7.02 -9.91
N SER A 283 -15.65 -7.31 -8.73
CA SER A 283 -16.09 -8.43 -7.90
C SER A 283 -17.55 -8.33 -7.47
N ILE A 284 -18.06 -7.12 -7.16
CA ILE A 284 -19.49 -6.90 -6.87
C ILE A 284 -20.34 -7.34 -8.06
N SER A 285 -19.91 -7.07 -9.29
CA SER A 285 -20.64 -7.47 -10.50
C SER A 285 -20.56 -8.98 -10.75
N ILE A 286 -19.42 -9.61 -10.44
CA ILE A 286 -19.21 -11.06 -10.54
C ILE A 286 -20.11 -11.82 -9.55
N ASP A 287 -20.20 -11.32 -8.31
CA ASP A 287 -21.00 -11.92 -7.24
C ASP A 287 -22.51 -11.81 -7.54
N ASN A 288 -22.94 -10.76 -8.22
CA ASN A 288 -24.32 -10.54 -8.64
C ASN A 288 -24.73 -11.31 -9.91
N ASN A 289 -23.83 -12.09 -10.53
CA ASN A 289 -24.17 -12.92 -11.69
C ASN A 289 -24.98 -14.17 -11.24
N PRO A 290 -26.23 -14.35 -11.70
CA PRO A 290 -27.06 -15.50 -11.30
C PRO A 290 -26.41 -16.86 -11.58
N SER A 291 -25.50 -16.96 -12.56
CA SER A 291 -24.78 -18.19 -12.87
C SER A 291 -23.73 -18.60 -11.83
N ASN A 292 -23.35 -17.68 -10.93
CA ASN A 292 -22.39 -17.93 -9.84
C ASN A 292 -23.08 -18.20 -8.50
N SER A 293 -24.40 -18.01 -8.42
CA SER A 293 -25.18 -18.49 -7.29
C SER A 293 -25.33 -20.01 -7.41
N SER A 294 -25.00 -20.74 -6.36
CA SER A 294 -25.11 -22.20 -6.24
C SER A 294 -26.56 -22.72 -6.25
N ALA A 295 -27.49 -21.97 -6.84
CA ALA A 295 -28.87 -22.37 -7.08
C ALA A 295 -29.01 -22.93 -8.51
N ASN A 296 -29.07 -24.25 -8.62
CA ASN A 296 -29.59 -25.04 -9.77
C ASN A 296 -29.80 -24.26 -11.08
N VAL A 297 -28.73 -24.10 -11.86
CA VAL A 297 -28.81 -23.61 -13.24
C VAL A 297 -29.18 -24.79 -14.14
N THR A 298 -30.48 -24.98 -14.40
CA THR A 298 -30.93 -25.71 -15.58
C THR A 298 -30.59 -24.87 -16.82
N ALA A 299 -29.70 -25.43 -17.65
CA ALA A 299 -29.18 -24.86 -18.87
C ALA A 299 -30.26 -24.38 -19.85
N ASN A 300 -30.32 -23.06 -20.10
CA ASN A 300 -30.41 -22.48 -21.45
C ASN A 300 -30.15 -20.96 -21.38
N SER A 301 -28.88 -20.55 -21.37
CA SER A 301 -28.50 -19.16 -21.63
C SER A 301 -27.24 -19.16 -22.49
N THR A 302 -27.45 -19.11 -23.80
CA THR A 302 -26.45 -18.71 -24.79
C THR A 302 -26.37 -17.19 -24.74
N SER A 303 -25.63 -16.66 -23.77
CA SER A 303 -25.29 -15.24 -23.71
C SER A 303 -23.78 -15.16 -23.49
N ALA A 304 -23.04 -14.77 -24.54
CA ALA A 304 -21.65 -14.37 -24.37
C ALA A 304 -21.61 -13.31 -23.25
N SER A 305 -20.88 -13.58 -22.16
CA SER A 305 -20.77 -12.63 -21.06
C SER A 305 -20.05 -11.39 -21.57
N THR A 306 -20.79 -10.30 -21.80
CA THR A 306 -20.18 -8.99 -22.00
C THR A 306 -19.30 -8.71 -20.79
N GLU A 307 -18.01 -8.44 -21.02
CA GLU A 307 -17.08 -8.06 -19.96
C GLU A 307 -17.64 -6.83 -19.22
N SER A 308 -17.67 -6.89 -17.88
CA SER A 308 -18.13 -5.73 -17.09
C SER A 308 -17.14 -4.58 -17.29
N VAL A 309 -17.65 -3.34 -17.32
CA VAL A 309 -16.80 -2.14 -17.45
C VAL A 309 -15.69 -2.10 -16.39
N TRP A 310 -15.99 -2.55 -15.17
CA TRP A 310 -15.02 -2.61 -14.08
C TRP A 310 -13.95 -3.68 -14.29
N LEU A 311 -14.26 -4.82 -14.90
CA LEU A 311 -13.25 -5.81 -15.28
C LEU A 311 -12.33 -5.26 -16.38
N ALA A 312 -12.87 -4.55 -17.38
CA ALA A 312 -12.07 -3.90 -18.41
C ALA A 312 -11.13 -2.84 -17.82
N ARG A 313 -11.64 -2.00 -16.90
CA ARG A 313 -10.85 -1.01 -16.14
C ARG A 313 -9.73 -1.65 -15.32
N THR A 314 -10.03 -2.75 -14.63
CA THR A 314 -9.04 -3.52 -13.85
C THR A 314 -7.92 -4.04 -14.75
N LYS A 315 -8.28 -4.64 -15.91
CA LYS A 315 -7.31 -5.14 -16.89
C LYS A 315 -6.44 -4.03 -17.47
N GLY A 316 -7.04 -2.89 -17.81
CA GLY A 316 -6.33 -1.74 -18.34
C GLY A 316 -5.29 -1.19 -17.37
N LEU A 317 -5.68 -1.00 -16.11
CA LEU A 317 -4.77 -0.53 -15.06
C LEU A 317 -3.64 -1.54 -14.79
N LEU A 318 -3.93 -2.84 -14.78
CA LEU A 318 -2.91 -3.89 -14.64
C LEU A 318 -1.94 -3.89 -15.82
N ALA A 319 -2.44 -3.72 -17.05
CA ALA A 319 -1.60 -3.63 -18.24
C ALA A 319 -0.68 -2.40 -18.18
N HIS A 320 -1.20 -1.24 -17.75
CA HIS A 320 -0.37 -0.04 -17.56
C HIS A 320 0.69 -0.25 -16.49
N ALA A 321 0.32 -0.82 -15.35
CA ALA A 321 1.28 -1.15 -14.28
C ALA A 321 2.40 -2.04 -14.81
N THR A 322 2.05 -3.08 -15.57
CA THR A 322 3.00 -4.01 -16.20
C THR A 322 3.99 -3.27 -17.10
N SER A 323 3.51 -2.39 -17.99
CA SER A 323 4.37 -1.69 -18.94
C SER A 323 5.23 -0.60 -18.29
N GLN A 324 4.73 0.06 -17.24
CA GLN A 324 5.37 1.25 -16.67
C GLN A 324 6.28 0.91 -15.49
N PHE A 325 5.90 -0.05 -14.64
CA PHE A 325 6.50 -0.22 -13.31
C PHE A 325 7.25 -1.54 -13.10
N PHE A 326 7.34 -2.41 -14.11
CA PHE A 326 8.01 -3.72 -13.99
C PHE A 326 9.20 -3.92 -14.93
N THR A 327 9.58 -2.90 -15.71
CA THR A 327 10.74 -2.98 -16.60
C THR A 327 11.62 -1.73 -16.43
N PRO A 328 12.42 -1.64 -15.35
CA PRO A 328 13.39 -0.55 -15.17
C PRO A 328 14.41 -0.51 -16.30
N TYR A 329 14.93 -1.68 -16.70
CA TYR A 329 15.88 -1.79 -17.79
C TYR A 329 15.58 -3.02 -18.64
N ALA A 330 16.07 -3.03 -19.88
CA ALA A 330 15.89 -4.16 -20.80
C ALA A 330 16.47 -5.49 -20.26
N ASN A 331 17.45 -5.44 -19.35
CA ASN A 331 18.07 -6.61 -18.70
C ASN A 331 17.49 -6.92 -17.30
N ALA A 332 16.52 -6.16 -16.82
CA ALA A 332 15.83 -6.36 -15.56
C ALA A 332 14.32 -6.28 -15.81
N THR A 333 13.77 -7.33 -16.41
CA THR A 333 12.33 -7.46 -16.66
C THR A 333 11.63 -8.08 -15.47
N ASP A 334 10.36 -7.76 -15.29
CA ASP A 334 9.46 -8.29 -14.25
C ASP A 334 9.90 -7.96 -12.80
N VAL A 335 10.67 -6.88 -12.61
CA VAL A 335 11.06 -6.37 -11.29
C VAL A 335 10.44 -5.01 -11.07
N MET A 336 9.70 -4.87 -9.98
CA MET A 336 9.01 -3.63 -9.65
C MET A 336 9.99 -2.50 -9.30
N TYR A 337 9.75 -1.32 -9.84
CA TYR A 337 10.52 -0.12 -9.55
C TYR A 337 9.63 1.14 -9.55
N GLU A 338 10.09 2.19 -8.86
CA GLU A 338 9.41 3.48 -8.88
C GLU A 338 9.91 4.30 -10.07
N TRP A 339 9.11 4.28 -11.15
CA TRP A 339 9.40 4.92 -12.45
C TRP A 339 9.93 6.35 -12.30
N GLN A 340 9.33 7.12 -11.40
CA GLN A 340 9.53 8.55 -11.35
C GLN A 340 10.85 8.98 -10.70
N CYS A 341 11.45 8.14 -9.86
CA CYS A 341 12.54 8.57 -8.98
C CYS A 341 13.67 7.56 -8.78
N GLU A 342 13.43 6.26 -9.02
CA GLU A 342 14.36 5.21 -8.62
C GLU A 342 15.62 5.22 -9.50
N GLU A 343 15.48 5.38 -10.81
CA GLU A 343 16.63 5.45 -11.74
C GLU A 343 17.52 6.67 -11.49
N SER A 344 16.91 7.82 -11.16
CA SER A 344 17.61 9.08 -10.88
C SER A 344 18.16 9.19 -9.46
N ASN A 345 17.90 8.23 -8.57
CA ASN A 345 18.23 8.29 -7.13
C ASN A 345 17.60 9.52 -6.45
N SER A 346 16.39 9.90 -6.84
CA SER A 346 15.71 11.10 -6.35
C SER A 346 14.48 10.78 -5.52
N CYS A 347 14.30 9.52 -5.10
CA CYS A 347 13.17 9.14 -4.27
C CYS A 347 13.30 9.78 -2.88
N ASP A 348 12.20 10.31 -2.38
CA ASP A 348 12.09 10.75 -0.99
C ASP A 348 11.57 9.63 -0.08
N LEU A 349 11.37 9.98 1.20
CA LEU A 349 10.98 9.05 2.24
C LEU A 349 9.67 8.32 1.91
N ASP A 350 8.66 9.07 1.47
CA ASP A 350 7.34 8.54 1.15
C ASP A 350 7.43 7.53 -0.02
N GLN A 351 8.18 7.91 -1.06
CA GLN A 351 8.26 7.18 -2.33
C GLN A 351 8.92 5.80 -2.19
N TYR A 352 9.78 5.59 -1.18
CA TYR A 352 10.36 4.26 -0.93
C TYR A 352 9.29 3.21 -0.61
N SER A 353 8.16 3.63 -0.02
CA SER A 353 7.09 2.72 0.40
C SER A 353 6.10 2.36 -0.73
N PHE A 354 6.05 3.11 -1.83
CA PHE A 354 4.95 3.02 -2.81
C PHE A 354 4.82 1.65 -3.49
N LYS A 355 5.95 1.00 -3.77
CA LYS A 355 6.00 -0.37 -4.33
C LYS A 355 5.35 -1.41 -3.42
N ALA A 356 5.41 -1.22 -2.10
CA ALA A 356 4.75 -2.11 -1.16
C ALA A 356 3.22 -2.09 -1.36
N TYR A 357 2.65 -0.92 -1.67
CA TYR A 357 1.21 -0.79 -1.90
C TYR A 357 0.79 -1.41 -3.24
N LEU A 358 1.58 -1.19 -4.30
CA LEU A 358 1.34 -1.85 -5.59
C LEU A 358 1.34 -3.37 -5.47
N SER A 359 2.35 -3.95 -4.81
CA SER A 359 2.43 -5.42 -4.64
C SER A 359 1.27 -6.00 -3.82
N ARG A 360 0.88 -5.35 -2.71
CA ARG A 360 -0.25 -5.78 -1.87
C ARG A 360 -1.58 -5.69 -2.62
N TRP A 361 -1.87 -4.55 -3.25
CA TRP A 361 -3.13 -4.33 -3.97
C TRP A 361 -3.24 -5.14 -5.26
N MET A 362 -2.13 -5.47 -5.93
CA MET A 362 -2.13 -6.49 -6.99
C MET A 362 -2.46 -7.88 -6.43
N THR A 363 -1.91 -8.26 -5.28
CA THR A 363 -2.22 -9.54 -4.64
C THR A 363 -3.70 -9.64 -4.28
N GLU A 364 -4.28 -8.60 -3.68
CA GLU A 364 -5.71 -8.55 -3.33
C GLU A 364 -6.59 -8.54 -4.60
N THR A 365 -6.15 -7.88 -5.68
CA THR A 365 -6.80 -7.95 -7.01
C THR A 365 -6.84 -9.39 -7.54
N ALA A 366 -5.76 -10.15 -7.42
CA ALA A 366 -5.71 -11.55 -7.86
C ALA A 366 -6.65 -12.47 -7.06
N VAL A 367 -6.98 -12.11 -5.82
CA VAL A 367 -7.98 -12.81 -5.00
C VAL A 367 -9.39 -12.50 -5.48
N LEU A 368 -9.70 -11.23 -5.74
CA LEU A 368 -11.04 -10.79 -6.14
C LEU A 368 -11.37 -11.05 -7.62
N VAL A 369 -10.35 -11.09 -8.48
CA VAL A 369 -10.48 -11.33 -9.91
C VAL A 369 -9.56 -12.49 -10.31
N PRO A 370 -9.93 -13.75 -10.02
CA PRO A 370 -9.05 -14.90 -10.18
C PRO A 370 -8.52 -15.12 -11.60
N SER A 371 -9.22 -14.61 -12.62
CA SER A 371 -8.76 -14.66 -14.02
C SER A 371 -7.48 -13.86 -14.28
N LEU A 372 -7.15 -12.87 -13.45
CA LEU A 372 -5.91 -12.07 -13.56
C LEU A 372 -4.76 -12.61 -12.70
N LYS A 373 -5.02 -13.63 -11.88
CA LYS A 373 -4.01 -14.21 -10.99
C LYS A 373 -2.75 -14.69 -11.72
N PRO A 374 -2.82 -15.38 -12.89
CA PRO A 374 -1.60 -15.79 -13.60
C PRO A 374 -0.71 -14.62 -14.00
N ASP A 375 -1.32 -13.55 -14.55
CA ASP A 375 -0.58 -12.36 -15.01
C ASP A 375 0.04 -11.61 -13.82
N ILE A 376 -0.71 -11.46 -12.73
CA ILE A 376 -0.21 -10.83 -11.49
C ILE A 376 0.94 -11.62 -10.89
N LEU A 377 0.83 -12.96 -10.80
CA LEU A 377 1.90 -13.78 -10.24
C LEU A 377 3.14 -13.82 -11.13
N ALA A 378 2.99 -13.68 -12.45
CA ALA A 378 4.12 -13.57 -13.36
C ALA A 378 5.00 -12.33 -13.06
N LEU A 379 4.40 -11.27 -12.52
CA LEU A 379 5.08 -10.03 -12.13
C LEU A 379 5.56 -10.06 -10.68
N LEU A 380 4.71 -10.46 -9.74
CA LEU A 380 5.04 -10.39 -8.31
C LEU A 380 6.07 -11.45 -7.88
N THR A 381 6.11 -12.61 -8.55
CA THR A 381 7.06 -13.68 -8.19
C THR A 381 8.52 -13.28 -8.41
N PRO A 382 8.96 -12.90 -9.62
CA PRO A 382 10.33 -12.44 -9.85
C PRO A 382 10.65 -11.18 -9.04
N SER A 383 9.71 -10.24 -8.92
CA SER A 383 9.92 -9.04 -8.11
C SER A 383 10.15 -9.35 -6.63
N ALA A 384 9.43 -10.31 -6.04
CA ALA A 384 9.62 -10.73 -4.66
C ALA A 384 10.98 -11.42 -4.44
N GLN A 385 11.43 -12.23 -5.41
CA GLN A 385 12.77 -12.83 -5.38
C GLN A 385 13.86 -11.75 -5.43
N ALA A 386 13.70 -10.75 -6.30
CA ALA A 386 14.61 -9.62 -6.39
C ALA A 386 14.65 -8.79 -5.10
N ALA A 387 13.49 -8.52 -4.49
CA ALA A 387 13.40 -7.83 -3.21
C ALA A 387 14.11 -8.62 -2.08
N ALA A 388 13.92 -9.93 -2.02
CA ALA A 388 14.60 -10.78 -1.02
C ALA A 388 16.13 -10.74 -1.17
N LEU A 389 16.64 -10.68 -2.40
CA LEU A 389 18.08 -10.49 -2.66
C LEU A 389 18.59 -9.11 -2.23
N ALA A 390 17.76 -8.07 -2.33
CA ALA A 390 18.10 -6.73 -1.87
C ALA A 390 18.27 -6.62 -0.35
N CYS A 391 17.75 -7.58 0.42
CA CYS A 391 17.91 -7.71 1.87
C CYS A 391 19.23 -8.37 2.28
N SER A 392 20.35 -7.78 1.82
CA SER A 392 21.70 -8.36 1.92
C SER A 392 22.77 -7.38 2.43
N GLY A 393 22.39 -6.27 3.08
CA GLY A 393 23.36 -5.25 3.45
C GLY A 393 23.03 -4.47 4.71
N GLY A 394 23.65 -3.29 4.80
CA GLY A 394 23.47 -2.38 5.94
C GLY A 394 24.07 -2.86 7.27
N VAL A 395 23.70 -2.19 8.36
CA VAL A 395 24.19 -2.53 9.70
C VAL A 395 23.60 -3.88 10.12
N GLY A 396 24.46 -4.87 10.41
CA GLY A 396 24.04 -6.22 10.76
C GLY A 396 23.78 -7.15 9.56
N GLY A 397 23.93 -6.67 8.32
CA GLY A 397 23.91 -7.50 7.11
C GLY A 397 22.55 -8.03 6.67
N ALA A 398 21.45 -7.52 7.21
CA ALA A 398 20.08 -7.96 6.89
C ALA A 398 19.15 -6.83 6.40
N GLN A 399 19.65 -5.59 6.29
CA GLN A 399 18.83 -4.48 5.82
C GLN A 399 18.50 -4.62 4.33
N CYS A 400 17.27 -4.22 3.97
CA CYS A 400 16.73 -4.27 2.63
C CYS A 400 17.03 -2.98 1.85
N GLY A 401 17.44 -3.16 0.60
CA GLY A 401 17.68 -2.10 -0.36
C GLY A 401 16.39 -1.66 -1.07
N THR A 402 16.41 -0.45 -1.60
CA THR A 402 15.24 0.13 -2.30
C THR A 402 15.17 -0.32 -3.77
N LYS A 403 16.33 -0.57 -4.38
CA LYS A 403 16.47 -0.98 -5.78
C LYS A 403 16.56 -2.49 -5.96
N TRP A 404 15.42 -3.14 -6.08
CA TRP A 404 15.37 -4.60 -6.13
C TRP A 404 16.03 -5.19 -7.37
N TYR A 405 16.11 -4.43 -8.46
CA TYR A 405 16.70 -4.86 -9.73
C TYR A 405 18.24 -4.87 -9.75
N VAL A 406 18.93 -4.37 -8.71
CA VAL A 406 20.41 -4.35 -8.71
C VAL A 406 21.05 -5.66 -8.23
N GLY A 407 20.24 -6.61 -7.72
CA GLY A 407 20.69 -7.94 -7.30
C GLY A 407 21.37 -7.99 -5.93
N GLY A 408 21.16 -6.97 -5.08
CA GLY A 408 21.73 -6.87 -3.74
C GLY A 408 21.35 -5.54 -3.06
N TYR A 409 21.92 -5.28 -1.88
CA TYR A 409 21.75 -4.00 -1.20
C TYR A 409 22.36 -2.85 -2.02
N ASP A 410 21.57 -1.82 -2.28
CA ASP A 410 21.92 -0.66 -3.12
C ASP A 410 22.59 0.49 -2.34
N GLY A 411 22.80 0.31 -1.03
CA GLY A 411 23.36 1.34 -0.16
C GLY A 411 22.30 2.22 0.51
N VAL A 412 21.01 2.06 0.17
CA VAL A 412 19.89 2.81 0.74
C VAL A 412 18.98 1.85 1.47
N THR A 413 18.73 2.07 2.76
CA THR A 413 17.75 1.27 3.51
C THR A 413 16.37 1.86 3.29
N GLY A 414 15.41 1.02 2.90
CA GLY A 414 14.01 1.41 2.75
C GLY A 414 13.09 0.22 2.55
#